data_AF-A0A7J6GSE0-F1
#
_entry.id   AF-A0A7J6GSE0-F1
#
_cell.length_a   1.000
_cell.length_b   1.000
_cell.length_c   1.000
_cell.angle_alpha   90.00
_cell.angle_beta   90.00
_cell.angle_gamma   90.00
#
_symmetry.space_group_name_H-M   'P 1'
#
loop_
_entity.id
_entity.type
_entity.pdbx_description
1 polymer ?
#
loop_
_entity_poly.entity_id
_entity_poly.type
_entity_poly.pdbx_seq_one_letter_code
_entity_poly.pdbx_strand_id
1 'polypeptide(L)'
;MAVGCSLSILHSSDWASAICFPKETKPNGPLFFWAQVFYLSKLLEFGDTLLIILGGSIRRLSFLHVYHHATVVVMCYLWVRTSQSLFPVALVTNASVHVIMYGYYFLCAVGIRPGWKRVVTDCQIVQFVFSFAVSGRMLYLHFFGSGCSGILGWCFNAGFNASLLALFVNFHAKSYASRKRTKVEGVDYHDDNKVKGS
;
A
#
# COMPACT_ATOMS: atom_id res chain seq x y z
N MET A 1 -5.04 14.18 6.06
CA MET A 1 -5.73 13.25 5.13
C MET A 1 -6.69 12.30 5.85
N ALA A 2 -6.21 11.39 6.71
CA ALA A 2 -7.06 10.42 7.42
C ALA A 2 -8.20 11.07 8.23
N VAL A 3 -7.87 12.07 9.06
CA VAL A 3 -8.85 12.80 9.89
C VAL A 3 -9.88 13.53 9.02
N GLY A 4 -9.43 14.22 7.98
CA GLY A 4 -10.31 14.96 7.07
C GLY A 4 -11.27 14.06 6.29
N CYS A 5 -10.79 12.92 5.78
CA CYS A 5 -11.63 11.93 5.12
C CYS A 5 -12.62 11.28 6.10
N SER A 6 -12.17 10.92 7.31
CA SER A 6 -13.03 10.36 8.35
C SER A 6 -14.13 11.33 8.77
N LEU A 7 -13.80 12.60 9.02
CA LEU A 7 -14.78 13.65 9.32
C LEU A 7 -15.77 13.85 8.18
N SER A 8 -15.32 13.75 6.93
CA SER A 8 -16.21 13.84 5.76
C SER A 8 -17.21 12.68 5.69
N ILE A 9 -16.80 11.47 6.09
CA ILE A 9 -17.68 10.29 6.19
C ILE A 9 -18.64 10.43 7.37
N LEU A 10 -18.15 10.86 8.54
CA LEU A 10 -18.97 11.05 9.75
C LEU A 10 -20.03 12.14 9.57
N HIS A 11 -19.71 13.17 8.78
CA HIS A 11 -20.64 14.26 8.48
C HIS A 11 -21.64 13.90 7.37
N SER A 12 -21.33 12.90 6.52
CA SER A 12 -22.30 12.41 5.57
C SER A 12 -23.32 11.50 6.27
N SER A 13 -24.60 11.83 6.16
CA SER A 13 -25.69 11.02 6.74
C SER A 13 -25.81 9.61 6.13
N ASP A 14 -25.11 9.35 5.02
CA ASP A 14 -25.11 8.06 4.32
C ASP A 14 -23.77 7.32 4.46
N TRP A 15 -23.69 6.45 5.46
CA TRP A 15 -22.54 5.63 5.75
C TRP A 15 -22.34 4.51 4.72
N ALA A 16 -23.36 4.17 3.94
CA ALA A 16 -23.26 3.15 2.88
C ALA A 16 -22.38 3.65 1.73
N SER A 17 -22.39 4.97 1.49
CA SER A 17 -21.50 5.64 0.53
C SER A 17 -20.00 5.50 0.87
N ALA A 18 -19.63 5.14 2.11
CA ALA A 18 -18.23 4.85 2.44
C ALA A 18 -17.70 3.56 1.77
N ILE A 19 -18.59 2.64 1.38
CA ILE A 19 -18.24 1.29 0.89
C ILE A 19 -18.75 1.06 -0.53
N CYS A 20 -19.91 1.62 -0.89
CA CYS A 20 -20.50 1.52 -2.21
C CYS A 20 -21.09 2.87 -2.60
N PHE A 21 -20.43 3.57 -3.53
CA PHE A 21 -21.04 4.76 -4.14
C PHE A 21 -22.08 4.33 -5.18
N PRO A 22 -23.24 5.01 -5.25
CA PRO A 22 -24.19 4.81 -6.33
C PRO A 22 -23.54 5.17 -7.69
N LYS A 23 -23.97 4.49 -8.76
CA LYS A 23 -23.35 4.53 -10.10
C LYS A 23 -23.21 5.93 -10.70
N GLU A 24 -24.02 6.90 -10.27
CA GLU A 24 -24.00 8.29 -10.77
C GLU A 24 -23.36 9.29 -9.80
N THR A 25 -22.44 8.85 -8.95
CA THR A 25 -21.75 9.75 -8.02
C THR A 25 -20.79 10.67 -8.77
N LYS A 26 -21.16 11.96 -8.86
CA LYS A 26 -20.28 13.00 -9.39
C LYS A 26 -19.02 13.11 -8.52
N PRO A 27 -17.82 13.27 -9.09
CA PRO A 27 -16.56 13.35 -8.36
C PRO A 27 -16.36 14.71 -7.66
N ASN A 28 -17.37 15.16 -6.91
CA ASN A 28 -17.41 16.44 -6.24
C ASN A 28 -17.64 16.26 -4.74
N GLY A 29 -17.01 17.11 -3.94
CA GLY A 29 -17.21 17.18 -2.50
C GLY A 29 -15.96 16.84 -1.68
N PRO A 30 -16.11 16.85 -0.33
CA PRO A 30 -14.98 16.74 0.59
C PRO A 30 -14.18 15.43 0.43
N LEU A 31 -14.86 14.31 0.18
CA LEU A 31 -14.20 13.01 -0.01
C LEU A 31 -13.27 13.01 -1.23
N PHE A 32 -13.71 13.59 -2.34
CA PHE A 32 -12.92 13.70 -3.56
C PHE A 32 -11.76 14.70 -3.41
N PHE A 33 -11.96 15.78 -2.65
CA PHE A 33 -10.85 16.67 -2.27
C PHE A 33 -9.75 15.90 -1.53
N TRP A 34 -10.10 15.11 -0.51
CA TRP A 34 -9.11 14.31 0.21
C TRP A 34 -8.47 13.22 -0.67
N ALA A 35 -9.22 12.66 -1.63
CA ALA A 35 -8.68 11.73 -2.62
C ALA A 35 -7.61 12.39 -3.50
N GLN A 36 -7.83 13.64 -3.94
CA GLN A 36 -6.86 14.41 -4.70
C GLN A 36 -5.59 14.71 -3.87
N VAL A 37 -5.74 15.10 -2.61
CA VAL A 37 -4.59 15.31 -1.70
C VAL A 37 -3.78 14.02 -1.52
N PHE A 38 -4.46 12.88 -1.39
CA PHE A 38 -3.80 11.57 -1.32
C PHE A 38 -3.08 11.21 -2.63
N TYR A 39 -3.72 11.45 -3.77
CA TYR A 39 -3.10 11.26 -5.09
C TYR A 39 -1.83 12.11 -5.26
N LEU A 40 -1.88 13.40 -4.90
CA LEU A 40 -0.72 14.29 -4.94
C LEU A 40 0.41 13.79 -4.03
N SER A 41 0.09 13.28 -2.84
CA SER A 41 1.09 12.70 -1.93
C SER A 41 1.84 11.53 -2.59
N LYS A 42 1.14 10.66 -3.32
CA LYS A 42 1.74 9.54 -4.07
C LYS A 42 2.56 10.00 -5.26
N LEU A 43 2.14 11.07 -5.92
CA LEU A 43 2.92 11.69 -7.00
C LEU A 43 4.25 12.25 -6.48
N LEU A 44 4.26 12.87 -5.29
CA LEU A 44 5.48 13.35 -4.65
C LEU A 44 6.43 12.21 -4.26
N GLU A 45 5.90 11.12 -3.67
CA GLU A 45 6.70 9.91 -3.35
C GLU A 45 7.34 9.30 -4.61
N PHE A 46 6.61 9.28 -5.72
CA PHE A 46 7.14 8.83 -7.01
C PHE A 46 8.19 9.80 -7.55
N GLY A 47 7.99 11.11 -7.40
CA GLY A 47 8.96 12.15 -7.76
C GLY A 47 10.29 11.98 -7.02
N ASP A 48 10.27 11.74 -5.70
CA ASP A 48 11.47 11.46 -4.92
C ASP A 48 12.21 10.22 -5.43
N THR A 49 11.45 9.15 -5.73
CA THR A 49 11.99 7.94 -6.34
C THR A 49 12.68 8.23 -7.69
N LEU A 50 12.05 9.05 -8.54
CA LEU A 50 12.60 9.43 -9.84
C LEU A 50 13.90 10.26 -9.67
N LEU A 51 13.93 11.19 -8.71
CA LEU A 51 15.12 11.97 -8.39
C LEU A 51 16.27 11.09 -7.91
N ILE A 52 16.01 10.06 -7.09
CA ILE A 52 17.03 9.10 -6.65
C ILE A 52 17.59 8.29 -7.81
N ILE A 53 16.73 7.87 -8.76
CA ILE A 53 17.14 7.15 -9.97
C ILE A 53 18.03 8.06 -10.84
N LEU A 54 17.61 9.30 -11.07
CA LEU A 54 18.36 10.30 -11.83
C LEU A 54 19.68 10.68 -11.14
N GLY A 55 19.71 10.68 -9.81
CA GLY A 55 20.90 10.88 -8.99
C GLY A 55 21.86 9.69 -8.93
N GLY A 56 21.60 8.60 -9.68
CA GLY A 56 22.51 7.46 -9.81
C GLY A 56 22.54 6.50 -8.62
N SER A 57 21.67 6.65 -7.61
CA SER A 57 21.66 5.82 -6.40
C SER A 57 20.78 4.56 -6.55
N ILE A 58 20.86 3.88 -7.69
CA ILE A 58 20.01 2.72 -8.05
C ILE A 58 20.20 1.55 -7.07
N ARG A 59 21.35 1.46 -6.41
CA ARG A 59 21.67 0.38 -5.46
C ARG A 59 20.73 0.33 -4.23
N ARG A 60 20.00 1.41 -3.94
CA ARG A 60 19.03 1.49 -2.83
C ARG A 60 17.60 1.15 -3.23
N LEU A 61 17.30 1.07 -4.53
CA LEU A 61 15.95 0.90 -5.05
C LEU A 61 15.76 -0.50 -5.63
N SER A 62 14.88 -1.29 -5.00
CA SER A 62 14.46 -2.57 -5.58
C SER A 62 13.49 -2.34 -6.73
N PHE A 63 13.48 -3.24 -7.72
CA PHE A 63 12.49 -3.24 -8.81
C PHE A 63 11.05 -3.22 -8.26
N LEU A 64 10.80 -3.95 -7.16
CA LEU A 64 9.51 -4.00 -6.50
C LEU A 64 9.06 -2.62 -5.99
N HIS A 65 9.99 -1.83 -5.44
CA HIS A 65 9.69 -0.48 -4.95
C HIS A 65 9.25 0.43 -6.11
N VAL A 66 10.03 0.47 -7.19
CA VAL A 66 9.71 1.33 -8.35
C VAL A 66 8.39 0.90 -9.00
N TYR A 67 8.18 -0.41 -9.19
CA TYR A 67 6.94 -0.96 -9.74
C TYR A 67 5.72 -0.61 -8.89
N HIS A 68 5.84 -0.77 -7.57
CA HIS A 68 4.78 -0.41 -6.61
C HIS A 68 4.47 1.09 -6.67
N HIS A 69 5.47 1.97 -6.55
CA HIS A 69 5.25 3.42 -6.54
C HIS A 69 4.69 3.94 -7.86
N ALA A 70 5.15 3.42 -9.01
CA ALA A 70 4.60 3.79 -10.32
C ALA A 70 3.12 3.37 -10.45
N THR A 71 2.80 2.14 -10.04
CA THR A 71 1.46 1.59 -10.25
C THR A 71 0.44 2.14 -9.25
N VAL A 72 0.84 2.46 -8.02
CA VAL A 72 -0.02 3.13 -7.03
C VAL A 72 -0.47 4.51 -7.51
N VAL A 73 0.38 5.26 -8.22
CA VAL A 73 0.00 6.56 -8.82
C VAL A 73 -1.09 6.36 -9.88
N VAL A 74 -0.92 5.40 -10.78
CA VAL A 74 -1.93 5.06 -11.81
C VAL A 74 -3.23 4.58 -11.18
N MET A 75 -3.15 3.76 -10.13
CA MET A 75 -4.30 3.28 -9.37
C MET A 75 -5.08 4.44 -8.76
N CYS A 76 -4.39 5.38 -8.10
CA CYS A 76 -5.02 6.56 -7.48
C CYS A 76 -5.68 7.46 -8.53
N TYR A 77 -5.06 7.63 -9.69
CA TYR A 77 -5.67 8.36 -10.81
C TYR A 77 -6.97 7.70 -11.27
N LEU A 78 -6.97 6.36 -11.44
CA LEU A 78 -8.17 5.62 -11.82
C LEU A 78 -9.26 5.71 -10.73
N TRP A 79 -8.90 5.73 -9.45
CA TRP A 79 -9.88 5.89 -8.36
C TRP A 79 -10.65 7.20 -8.46
N VAL A 80 -9.95 8.31 -8.69
CA VAL A 80 -10.60 9.62 -8.84
C VAL A 80 -11.40 9.68 -10.13
N ARG A 81 -10.83 9.21 -11.25
CA ARG A 81 -11.49 9.24 -12.58
C ARG A 81 -12.75 8.40 -12.66
N THR A 82 -12.81 7.28 -11.94
CA THR A 82 -13.94 6.34 -11.99
C THR A 82 -14.87 6.44 -10.79
N SER A 83 -14.66 7.43 -9.89
CA SER A 83 -15.38 7.56 -8.63
C SER A 83 -15.44 6.23 -7.87
N GLN A 84 -14.28 5.59 -7.68
CA GLN A 84 -14.22 4.21 -7.20
C GLN A 84 -14.69 4.09 -5.74
N SER A 85 -15.73 3.30 -5.52
CA SER A 85 -16.45 3.19 -4.23
C SER A 85 -15.60 2.90 -2.98
N LEU A 86 -14.50 2.17 -3.11
CA LEU A 86 -13.65 1.76 -1.99
C LEU A 86 -12.59 2.79 -1.58
N PHE A 87 -12.42 3.88 -2.33
CA PHE A 87 -11.28 4.78 -2.16
C PHE A 87 -11.29 5.44 -0.77
N PRO A 88 -12.43 5.86 -0.18
CA PRO A 88 -12.42 6.53 1.13
C PRO A 88 -11.91 5.60 2.24
N VAL A 89 -12.39 4.36 2.27
CA VAL A 89 -11.99 3.35 3.25
C VAL A 89 -10.52 2.96 3.06
N ALA A 90 -10.09 2.75 1.82
CA ALA A 90 -8.70 2.45 1.51
C ALA A 90 -7.76 3.60 1.90
N LEU A 91 -8.16 4.86 1.67
CA LEU A 91 -7.40 6.04 2.04
C LEU A 91 -7.28 6.17 3.56
N VAL A 92 -8.39 6.08 4.30
CA VAL A 92 -8.38 6.22 5.76
C VAL A 92 -7.53 5.13 6.41
N THR A 93 -7.68 3.88 5.98
CA THR A 93 -6.91 2.76 6.54
C THR A 93 -5.43 2.86 6.19
N ASN A 94 -5.09 3.13 4.93
CA ASN A 94 -3.70 3.32 4.52
C ASN A 94 -3.05 4.48 5.28
N ALA A 95 -3.69 5.65 5.30
CA ALA A 95 -3.15 6.82 5.98
C ALA A 95 -2.97 6.59 7.50
N SER A 96 -3.88 5.87 8.15
CA SER A 96 -3.78 5.53 9.58
C SER A 96 -2.57 4.62 9.86
N VAL A 97 -2.36 3.60 9.04
CA VAL A 97 -1.21 2.69 9.17
C VAL A 97 0.10 3.40 8.86
N HIS A 98 0.10 4.29 7.86
CA HIS A 98 1.27 5.10 7.55
C HIS A 98 1.64 6.05 8.69
N VAL A 99 0.67 6.64 9.41
CA VAL A 99 0.96 7.44 10.61
C VAL A 99 1.70 6.62 11.67
N ILE A 100 1.24 5.38 11.93
CA ILE A 100 1.90 4.47 12.90
C ILE A 100 3.32 4.11 12.44
N MET A 101 3.47 3.74 11.17
CA MET A 101 4.76 3.35 10.60
C MET A 101 5.78 4.49 10.60
N TYR A 102 5.40 5.68 10.12
CA TYR A 102 6.29 6.84 10.11
C TYR A 102 6.57 7.35 11.52
N GLY A 103 5.60 7.26 12.44
CA GLY A 103 5.82 7.54 13.86
C GLY A 103 6.92 6.64 14.45
N TYR A 104 6.88 5.34 14.17
CA TYR A 104 7.92 4.40 14.59
C TYR A 104 9.30 4.76 14.04
N TYR A 105 9.38 5.10 12.74
CA TYR A 105 10.67 5.48 12.13
C TYR A 105 11.20 6.81 12.67
N PHE A 106 10.31 7.77 12.95
CA PHE A 106 10.68 9.02 13.58
C PHE A 106 11.29 8.80 14.97
N LEU A 107 10.65 7.98 15.81
CA LEU A 107 11.18 7.59 17.13
C LEU A 107 12.58 6.97 17.00
N CYS A 108 12.75 6.05 16.04
CA CYS A 108 14.05 5.44 15.76
C CYS A 108 15.12 6.45 15.32
N ALA A 109 14.74 7.47 14.52
CA ALA A 109 15.64 8.52 14.08
C ALA A 109 16.08 9.45 15.22
N VAL A 110 15.21 9.66 16.22
CA VAL A 110 15.51 10.42 17.45
C VAL A 110 16.31 9.58 18.47
N GLY A 111 16.64 8.32 18.15
CA GLY A 111 17.46 7.45 18.99
C GLY A 111 16.67 6.55 19.94
N ILE A 112 15.33 6.65 19.96
CA ILE A 112 14.47 5.78 20.74
C ILE A 112 14.13 4.56 19.88
N ARG A 113 14.54 3.36 20.29
CA ARG A 113 14.23 2.11 19.57
C ARG A 113 13.10 1.36 20.28
N PRO A 114 11.83 1.69 20.01
CA PRO A 114 10.74 1.04 20.72
C PRO A 114 10.61 -0.43 20.30
N GLY A 115 10.40 -1.32 21.27
CA GLY A 115 10.33 -2.78 21.07
C GLY A 115 9.13 -3.27 20.24
N TRP A 116 8.20 -2.38 19.88
CA TRP A 116 6.96 -2.72 19.15
C TRP A 116 7.10 -2.75 17.62
N LYS A 117 8.30 -2.99 17.08
CA LYS A 117 8.52 -3.16 15.62
C LYS A 117 7.57 -4.20 15.02
N ARG A 118 7.28 -5.27 15.77
CA ARG A 118 6.36 -6.34 15.35
C ARG A 118 4.94 -5.81 15.14
N VAL A 119 4.46 -4.93 16.03
CA VAL A 119 3.14 -4.30 15.93
C VAL A 119 3.00 -3.51 14.63
N VAL A 120 4.03 -2.77 14.21
CA VAL A 120 4.01 -2.04 12.93
C VAL A 120 3.82 -2.98 11.75
N THR A 121 4.48 -4.14 11.78
CA THR A 121 4.40 -5.14 10.72
C THR A 121 3.04 -5.84 10.72
N ASP A 122 2.53 -6.17 11.91
CA ASP A 122 1.21 -6.78 12.09
C ASP A 122 0.10 -5.82 11.62
N CYS A 123 0.21 -4.52 11.92
CA CYS A 123 -0.71 -3.50 11.42
C CYS A 123 -0.74 -3.42 9.89
N GLN A 124 0.41 -3.56 9.22
CA GLN A 124 0.47 -3.60 7.75
C GLN A 124 -0.19 -4.86 7.18
N ILE A 125 0.00 -6.01 7.81
CA ILE A 125 -0.67 -7.26 7.38
C ILE A 125 -2.19 -7.15 7.55
N VAL A 126 -2.64 -6.62 8.70
CA VAL A 126 -4.06 -6.38 8.97
C VAL A 126 -4.66 -5.41 7.95
N GLN A 127 -3.92 -4.36 7.56
CA GLN A 127 -4.36 -3.43 6.50
C GLN A 127 -4.64 -4.17 5.18
N PHE A 128 -3.75 -5.08 4.76
CA PHE A 128 -3.93 -5.87 3.55
C PHE A 128 -5.15 -6.78 3.65
N VAL A 129 -5.27 -7.55 4.74
CA VAL A 129 -6.40 -8.47 4.95
C VAL A 129 -7.73 -7.71 4.98
N PHE A 130 -7.78 -6.58 5.69
CA PHE A 130 -8.95 -5.72 5.73
C PHE A 130 -9.30 -5.15 4.35
N SER A 131 -8.30 -4.73 3.57
CA SER A 131 -8.50 -4.25 2.20
C SER A 131 -9.10 -5.33 1.29
N PHE A 132 -8.64 -6.58 1.40
CA PHE A 132 -9.21 -7.72 0.68
C PHE A 132 -10.66 -8.00 1.11
N ALA A 133 -10.94 -7.98 2.42
CA ALA A 133 -12.29 -8.21 2.93
C ALA A 133 -13.30 -7.15 2.44
N VAL A 134 -12.91 -5.87 2.49
CA VAL A 134 -13.72 -4.76 1.99
C VAL A 134 -13.91 -4.83 0.47
N SER A 135 -12.87 -5.24 -0.26
CA SER A 135 -12.94 -5.51 -1.70
C SER A 135 -13.95 -6.60 -2.04
N GLY A 136 -13.93 -7.72 -1.31
CA GLY A 136 -14.92 -8.80 -1.45
C GLY A 136 -16.34 -8.34 -1.12
N ARG A 137 -16.51 -7.50 -0.10
CA ARG A 137 -17.82 -6.93 0.25
C ARG A 137 -18.37 -6.01 -0.83
N MET A 138 -17.54 -5.17 -1.44
CA MET A 138 -17.97 -4.33 -2.56
C MET A 138 -18.33 -5.16 -3.79
N LEU A 139 -17.59 -6.24 -4.07
CA LEU A 139 -17.92 -7.18 -5.15
C LEU A 139 -19.29 -7.84 -4.91
N TYR A 140 -19.55 -8.29 -3.68
CA TYR A 140 -20.84 -8.84 -3.28
C TYR A 140 -21.97 -7.83 -3.49
N LEU A 141 -21.80 -6.58 -3.01
CA LEU A 141 -22.78 -5.51 -3.20
C LEU A 141 -22.96 -5.12 -4.68
N HIS A 142 -21.92 -5.27 -5.50
CA HIS A 142 -22.00 -4.98 -6.92
C HIS A 142 -22.83 -6.02 -7.69
N PHE A 143 -22.68 -7.32 -7.38
CA PHE A 143 -23.41 -8.40 -8.04
C PHE A 143 -24.82 -8.63 -7.48
N PHE A 144 -25.01 -8.49 -6.16
CA PHE A 144 -26.28 -8.80 -5.49
C PHE A 144 -27.06 -7.55 -5.04
N GLY A 145 -26.56 -6.35 -5.31
CA GLY A 145 -27.20 -5.07 -4.95
C GLY A 145 -27.54 -4.21 -6.17
N SER A 146 -27.64 -2.89 -5.96
CA SER A 146 -27.90 -1.89 -7.01
C SER A 146 -26.72 -1.63 -7.94
N GLY A 147 -25.56 -2.23 -7.64
CA GLY A 147 -24.29 -2.04 -8.35
C GLY A 147 -23.54 -0.78 -7.90
N CYS A 148 -22.25 -0.93 -7.58
CA CYS A 148 -21.39 0.17 -7.13
C CYS A 148 -20.64 0.85 -8.28
N SER A 149 -20.34 2.15 -8.12
CA SER A 149 -19.50 2.91 -9.06
C SER A 149 -18.03 2.48 -9.04
N GLY A 150 -17.39 2.57 -10.21
CA GLY A 150 -15.94 2.38 -10.37
C GLY A 150 -15.46 0.94 -10.48
N ILE A 151 -16.24 0.05 -11.09
CA ILE A 151 -15.86 -1.35 -11.35
C ILE A 151 -14.56 -1.48 -12.15
N LEU A 152 -14.29 -0.56 -13.09
CA LEU A 152 -13.02 -0.52 -13.83
C LEU A 152 -11.82 -0.24 -12.91
N GLY A 153 -11.97 0.70 -11.98
CA GLY A 153 -10.94 0.98 -10.97
C GLY A 153 -10.71 -0.20 -10.03
N TRP A 154 -11.78 -0.94 -9.70
CA TRP A 154 -11.69 -2.18 -8.94
C TRP A 154 -10.95 -3.29 -9.70
N CYS A 155 -11.28 -3.53 -10.98
CA CYS A 155 -10.60 -4.53 -11.81
C CYS A 155 -9.10 -4.26 -11.92
N PHE A 156 -8.71 -2.98 -12.11
CA PHE A 156 -7.31 -2.59 -12.11
C PHE A 156 -6.65 -2.86 -10.75
N ASN A 157 -7.32 -2.52 -9.65
CA ASN A 157 -6.82 -2.73 -8.30
C ASN A 157 -6.65 -4.23 -7.98
N ALA A 158 -7.59 -5.08 -8.41
CA ALA A 158 -7.50 -6.53 -8.29
C ALA A 158 -6.33 -7.10 -9.09
N GLY A 159 -6.18 -6.68 -10.36
CA GLY A 159 -5.06 -7.08 -11.22
C GLY A 159 -3.70 -6.64 -10.66
N PHE A 160 -3.61 -5.43 -10.12
CA PHE A 160 -2.41 -4.91 -9.49
C PHE A 160 -2.02 -5.66 -8.22
N ASN A 161 -2.97 -5.95 -7.33
CA ASN A 161 -2.69 -6.73 -6.13
C ASN A 161 -2.24 -8.16 -6.49
N ALA A 162 -2.84 -8.77 -7.52
CA ALA A 162 -2.43 -10.08 -8.03
C ALA A 162 -0.99 -10.05 -8.62
N SER A 163 -0.63 -9.02 -9.39
CA SER A 163 0.71 -8.90 -9.97
C SER A 163 1.78 -8.68 -8.89
N LEU A 164 1.48 -7.87 -7.87
CA LEU A 164 2.36 -7.68 -6.72
C LEU A 164 2.58 -8.99 -5.95
N LEU A 165 1.51 -9.74 -5.69
CA LEU A 165 1.61 -11.03 -5.01
C LEU A 165 2.47 -12.02 -5.82
N ALA A 166 2.24 -12.12 -7.14
CA ALA A 166 3.04 -12.96 -8.02
C ALA A 166 4.53 -12.57 -8.01
N LEU A 167 4.83 -11.27 -8.04
CA LEU A 167 6.19 -10.76 -8.01
C LEU A 167 6.88 -11.05 -6.66
N PHE A 168 6.13 -10.95 -5.56
CA PHE A 168 6.62 -11.28 -4.22
C PHE A 168 6.92 -12.77 -4.07
N VAL A 169 6.01 -13.63 -4.56
CA VAL A 169 6.20 -15.09 -4.58
C VAL A 169 7.41 -15.47 -5.44
N ASN A 170 7.58 -14.85 -6.61
CA ASN A 170 8.74 -15.10 -7.48
C ASN A 170 10.06 -14.69 -6.82
N PHE A 171 10.10 -13.51 -6.17
CA PHE A 171 11.29 -13.05 -5.46
C PHE A 171 11.64 -13.96 -4.27
N HIS A 172 10.62 -14.42 -3.53
CA HIS A 172 10.77 -15.35 -2.43
C HIS A 172 11.28 -16.71 -2.93
N ALA A 173 10.65 -17.28 -3.97
CA ALA A 173 11.07 -18.54 -4.58
C ALA A 173 12.53 -18.48 -5.07
N LYS A 174 12.94 -17.38 -5.72
CA LYS A 174 14.32 -17.18 -6.19
C LYS A 174 15.33 -17.06 -5.05
N SER A 175 14.99 -16.36 -3.97
CA SER A 175 15.85 -16.29 -2.76
C SER A 175 16.01 -17.65 -2.08
N TYR A 176 14.93 -18.43 -1.98
CA TYR A 176 14.98 -19.76 -1.36
C TYR A 176 15.70 -20.79 -2.24
N ALA A 177 15.49 -20.76 -3.55
CA ALA A 177 16.23 -21.59 -4.50
C ALA A 177 17.72 -21.25 -4.49
N SER A 178 18.09 -19.96 -4.40
CA SER A 178 19.48 -19.53 -4.25
C SER A 178 20.09 -20.04 -2.94
N ARG A 179 19.39 -19.94 -1.79
CA ARG A 179 19.85 -20.49 -0.51
C ARG A 179 20.01 -22.01 -0.56
N LYS A 180 19.11 -22.72 -1.25
CA LYS A 180 19.18 -24.17 -1.41
C LYS A 180 20.37 -24.58 -2.29
N ARG A 181 20.68 -23.80 -3.34
CA ARG A 181 21.86 -24.02 -4.21
C ARG A 181 23.18 -23.76 -3.48
N THR A 182 23.29 -22.68 -2.70
CA THR A 182 24.47 -22.40 -1.86
C THR A 182 24.69 -23.48 -0.78
N LYS A 183 23.61 -24.12 -0.29
CA LYS A 183 23.70 -25.23 0.66
C LYS A 183 24.04 -26.59 -0.01
N VAL A 184 23.77 -26.74 -1.31
CA VAL A 184 24.11 -27.93 -2.12
C VAL A 184 25.54 -27.85 -2.67
N GLU A 185 26.01 -26.64 -3.00
CA GLU A 185 27.39 -26.37 -3.44
C GLU A 185 28.34 -26.16 -2.26
N GLY A 186 28.14 -26.90 -1.16
CA GLY A 186 28.93 -26.80 0.08
C GLY A 186 30.44 -26.91 -0.14
N VAL A 187 31.07 -25.78 -0.43
CA VAL A 187 32.33 -25.39 0.18
C VAL A 187 31.97 -25.04 1.63
N ASP A 188 32.41 -25.88 2.57
CA ASP A 188 32.42 -25.57 3.99
C ASP A 188 33.22 -24.28 4.22
N TYR A 189 32.54 -23.14 4.29
CA TYR A 189 33.11 -21.94 4.89
C TYR A 189 32.78 -21.97 6.38
N HIS A 190 33.73 -22.52 7.13
CA HIS A 190 33.80 -22.37 8.58
C HIS A 190 33.82 -20.87 8.90
N ASP A 191 32.73 -20.37 9.49
CA ASP A 191 32.64 -19.00 10.00
C ASP A 191 33.50 -18.88 11.27
N ASP A 192 34.78 -18.58 11.10
CA ASP A 192 35.64 -18.07 12.17
C ASP A 192 35.73 -16.55 12.06
N ASN A 193 34.76 -15.85 12.64
CA ASN A 193 34.98 -14.49 13.13
C ASN A 193 34.32 -14.30 14.50
N LYS A 194 34.88 -15.03 15.46
CA LYS A 194 34.83 -14.66 16.88
C LYS A 194 35.72 -13.43 17.12
N VAL A 195 35.06 -12.32 17.45
CA VAL A 195 35.40 -11.38 18.53
C VAL A 195 36.88 -11.33 18.95
N LYS A 196 37.59 -10.28 18.52
CA LYS A 196 38.58 -9.49 19.31
C LYS A 196 38.49 -8.05 18.77
N GLY A 197 38.19 -7.01 19.54
CA GLY A 197 38.62 -6.76 20.91
C GLY A 197 40.01 -6.12 20.88
N SER A 198 40.07 -4.85 20.48
CA SER A 198 41.13 -3.89 20.83
C SER A 198 40.46 -2.56 21.14
#